data_AF-A0A7W3Z641-F1
#
_entry.id   AF-A0A7W3Z641-F1
#
_cell.length_a   1.000
_cell.length_b   1.000
_cell.length_c   1.000
_cell.angle_alpha   90.00
_cell.angle_beta   90.00
_cell.angle_gamma   90.00
#
_symmetry.space_group_name_H-M   'P 1'
#
loop_
_entity.id
_entity.type
_entity.pdbx_description
1 polymer ?
#
loop_
_entity_poly.entity_id
_entity_poly.type
_entity_poly.pdbx_seq_one_letter_code
_entity_poly.pdbx_strand_id
1 'polypeptide(L)'
;MLPIVIKYFYFLGGFDNENVFVNIRDKYMANNVIWHKKNNPSAKIIVWIANFHGAKQIQKVVYKEDNRDLYKGFKLFTEYLLEAFPDKIYSIAFTSSIGEVKGIVQGSEPFSITTKVNSLEYYLDKQNTPFGYLDFNEIKVKKPFFEEKSFDAMILGYDTKPGQWLNVFDGVFYIKTNEPLKMAEYQVW
;
A
#
# COMPACT_ATOMS: atom_id res chain seq x y z
N MET A 1 -32.58 7.27 5.71
CA MET A 1 -31.65 6.30 6.33
C MET A 1 -30.68 5.88 5.23
N LEU A 2 -29.56 6.57 5.06
CA LEU A 2 -28.59 6.26 3.99
C LEU A 2 -27.70 5.09 4.42
N PRO A 3 -27.36 4.14 3.52
CA PRO A 3 -26.63 2.95 3.87
C PRO A 3 -25.18 3.27 4.23
N ILE A 4 -24.68 2.52 5.22
CA ILE A 4 -23.36 2.57 5.86
C ILE A 4 -22.17 2.46 4.88
N VAL A 5 -22.42 2.11 3.61
CA VAL A 5 -21.44 2.02 2.53
C VAL A 5 -20.73 3.36 2.24
N ILE A 6 -21.31 4.49 2.62
CA ILE A 6 -20.76 5.84 2.34
C ILE A 6 -19.54 6.20 3.22
N LYS A 7 -19.28 5.50 4.34
CA LYS A 7 -18.23 5.94 5.29
C LYS A 7 -16.80 5.50 4.95
N TYR A 8 -16.59 4.45 4.16
CA TYR A 8 -15.24 4.06 3.73
C TYR A 8 -14.68 4.93 2.59
N PHE A 9 -15.56 5.60 1.84
CA PHE A 9 -15.18 6.51 0.75
C PHE A 9 -14.42 7.76 1.25
N TYR A 10 -14.56 8.14 2.52
CA TYR A 10 -13.86 9.30 3.11
C TYR A 10 -12.36 9.09 3.39
N PHE A 11 -11.81 7.89 3.16
CA PHE A 11 -10.37 7.65 3.36
C PHE A 11 -9.57 7.51 2.06
N LEU A 12 -10.25 7.29 0.92
CA LEU A 12 -9.66 7.26 -0.41
C LEU A 12 -10.66 7.80 -1.44
N GLY A 13 -10.66 9.12 -1.62
CA GLY A 13 -10.87 9.77 -2.90
C GLY A 13 -12.31 9.76 -3.43
N GLY A 14 -13.13 10.65 -2.89
CA GLY A 14 -14.23 11.25 -3.64
C GLY A 14 -14.00 12.75 -3.73
N PHE A 15 -13.91 13.30 -4.94
CA PHE A 15 -13.68 14.72 -5.29
C PHE A 15 -12.21 15.18 -5.39
N ASP A 16 -11.92 15.97 -6.43
CA ASP A 16 -10.61 16.55 -6.74
C ASP A 16 -9.96 17.30 -5.57
N ASN A 17 -10.78 17.83 -4.64
CA ASN A 17 -10.33 18.53 -3.44
C ASN A 17 -9.66 17.60 -2.40
N GLU A 18 -9.97 16.30 -2.37
CA GLU A 18 -9.38 15.35 -1.41
C GLU A 18 -8.00 14.85 -1.86
N ASN A 19 -7.75 14.76 -3.17
CA ASN A 19 -6.42 14.47 -3.71
C ASN A 19 -5.40 15.53 -3.25
N VAL A 20 -5.83 16.79 -3.21
CA VAL A 20 -5.03 17.91 -2.68
C VAL A 20 -4.68 17.68 -1.22
N PHE A 21 -5.63 17.26 -0.38
CA PHE A 21 -5.37 17.03 1.04
C PHE A 21 -4.36 15.90 1.27
N VAL A 22 -4.53 14.77 0.59
CA VAL A 22 -3.60 13.64 0.67
C VAL A 22 -2.21 14.07 0.20
N ASN A 23 -2.10 14.76 -0.94
CA ASN A 23 -0.81 15.22 -1.46
C ASN A 23 -0.11 16.20 -0.51
N ILE A 24 -0.87 17.12 0.10
CA ILE A 24 -0.34 18.06 1.10
C ILE A 24 0.12 17.30 2.35
N ARG A 25 -0.70 16.37 2.87
CA ARG A 25 -0.35 15.55 4.03
C ARG A 25 0.92 14.75 3.78
N ASP A 26 0.98 14.04 2.66
CA ASP A 26 2.11 13.19 2.28
C ASP A 26 3.40 14.00 2.07
N LYS A 27 3.30 15.20 1.49
CA LYS A 27 4.41 16.16 1.41
C LYS A 27 4.96 16.52 2.79
N TYR A 28 4.10 16.86 3.74
CA TYR A 28 4.55 17.23 5.09
C TYR A 28 5.11 16.03 5.85
N MET A 29 4.52 14.84 5.72
CA MET A 29 5.09 13.61 6.27
C MET A 29 6.51 13.37 5.72
N ALA A 30 6.70 13.51 4.41
CA ALA A 30 8.01 13.32 3.78
C ALA A 30 9.03 14.38 4.22
N ASN A 31 8.61 15.64 4.33
CA ASN A 31 9.45 16.74 4.81
C ASN A 31 10.02 16.47 6.20
N ASN A 32 9.26 15.86 7.11
CA ASN A 32 9.76 15.49 8.44
C ASN A 32 10.93 14.50 8.34
N VAL A 33 10.82 13.49 7.48
CA VAL A 33 11.88 12.49 7.26
C VAL A 33 13.08 13.11 6.56
N ILE A 34 12.85 13.93 5.53
CA ILE A 34 13.91 14.64 4.80
C ILE A 34 14.69 15.55 5.75
N TRP A 35 13.98 16.33 6.58
CA TRP A 35 14.60 17.20 7.57
C TRP A 35 15.44 16.38 8.56
N HIS A 36 14.89 15.29 9.10
CA HIS A 36 15.63 14.45 10.04
C HIS A 36 16.89 13.84 9.41
N LYS A 37 16.79 13.29 8.19
CA LYS A 37 17.92 12.71 7.45
C LYS A 37 19.00 13.73 7.11
N LYS A 38 18.63 14.96 6.75
CA LYS A 38 19.59 16.05 6.48
C LYS A 38 20.35 16.47 7.74
N ASN A 39 19.69 16.48 8.91
CA ASN A 39 20.32 16.80 10.18
C ASN A 39 21.04 15.61 10.83
N ASN A 40 20.76 14.39 10.36
CA ASN A 40 21.39 13.15 10.83
C ASN A 40 21.85 12.29 9.64
N PRO A 41 22.91 12.71 8.91
CA PRO A 41 23.26 12.09 7.63
C PRO A 41 23.58 10.60 7.69
N SER A 42 24.08 10.10 8.84
CA SER A 42 24.39 8.68 9.05
C SER A 42 23.17 7.84 9.45
N ALA A 43 22.04 8.46 9.81
CA ALA A 43 20.87 7.74 10.31
C ALA A 43 20.29 6.80 9.24
N LYS A 44 20.01 5.56 9.63
CA LYS A 44 19.15 4.64 8.88
C LYS A 44 17.76 4.75 9.48
N ILE A 45 16.76 5.02 8.65
CA ILE A 45 15.40 5.36 9.10
C ILE A 45 14.46 4.28 8.60
N ILE A 46 13.66 3.71 9.50
CA ILE A 46 12.51 2.87 9.15
C ILE A 46 11.26 3.73 9.32
N VAL A 47 10.45 3.80 8.28
CA VAL A 47 9.16 4.47 8.30
C VAL A 47 8.08 3.40 8.26
N TRP A 48 7.29 3.30 9.32
CA TRP A 48 6.08 2.48 9.32
C TRP A 48 4.94 3.30 8.75
N ILE A 49 4.42 2.90 7.59
CA ILE A 49 3.32 3.61 6.94
C ILE A 49 2.43 2.63 6.18
N ALA A 50 1.17 3.01 5.92
CA ALA A 50 0.28 2.20 5.10
C ALA A 50 0.83 2.07 3.67
N ASN A 51 0.62 0.91 3.03
CA ASN A 51 1.14 0.59 1.70
C ASN A 51 0.89 1.72 0.68
N PHE A 52 -0.30 2.34 0.72
CA PHE A 52 -0.64 3.45 -0.17
C PHE A 52 0.43 4.54 -0.15
N HIS A 53 0.74 5.14 1.01
CA HIS A 53 1.78 6.16 1.14
C HIS A 53 3.20 5.64 0.84
N GLY A 54 3.42 4.34 1.06
CA GLY A 54 4.66 3.64 0.74
C GLY A 54 4.92 3.45 -0.75
N ALA A 55 3.92 3.65 -1.62
CA ALA A 55 4.05 3.41 -3.05
C ALA A 55 5.01 4.41 -3.71
N LYS A 56 5.93 3.88 -4.54
CA LYS A 56 6.92 4.67 -5.30
C LYS A 56 6.34 5.27 -6.58
N GLN A 57 5.36 4.60 -7.18
CA GLN A 57 4.71 5.03 -8.42
C GLN A 57 3.25 4.57 -8.46
N ILE A 58 2.40 5.16 -7.61
CA ILE A 58 0.98 4.77 -7.50
C ILE A 58 0.21 4.89 -8.83
N GLN A 59 0.62 5.81 -9.70
CA GLN A 59 0.10 6.03 -11.05
C GLN A 59 0.25 4.82 -11.99
N LYS A 60 1.08 3.83 -11.63
CA LYS A 60 1.22 2.57 -12.37
C LYS A 60 0.18 1.51 -11.99
N VAL A 61 -0.75 1.85 -11.10
CA VAL A 61 -1.87 1.00 -10.67
C VAL A 61 -3.18 1.57 -11.20
N VAL A 62 -4.07 0.72 -11.67
CA VAL A 62 -5.44 1.11 -12.03
C VAL A 62 -6.32 0.98 -10.79
N TYR A 63 -7.00 2.06 -10.38
CA TYR A 63 -7.84 2.03 -9.19
C TYR A 63 -9.07 1.12 -9.36
N LYS A 64 -10.00 1.50 -10.24
CA LYS A 64 -11.21 0.74 -10.60
C LYS A 64 -11.59 1.04 -12.05
N GLU A 65 -12.39 0.19 -12.69
CA GLU A 65 -12.75 0.36 -14.11
C GLU A 65 -13.52 1.66 -14.37
N ASP A 66 -14.38 2.06 -13.44
CA ASP A 66 -15.20 3.27 -13.48
C ASP A 66 -14.45 4.54 -13.04
N ASN A 67 -13.25 4.39 -12.46
CA ASN A 67 -12.42 5.51 -12.01
C ASN A 67 -10.92 5.18 -12.16
N ARG A 68 -10.50 4.90 -13.40
CA ARG A 68 -9.14 4.45 -13.71
C ARG A 68 -8.06 5.47 -13.38
N ASP A 69 -8.42 6.74 -13.40
CA ASP A 69 -7.48 7.86 -13.31
C ASP A 69 -7.32 8.42 -11.89
N LEU A 70 -8.07 7.91 -10.91
CA LEU A 70 -8.00 8.40 -9.52
C LEU A 70 -6.55 8.49 -9.02
N TYR A 71 -5.76 7.43 -9.27
CA TYR A 71 -4.39 7.36 -8.80
C TYR A 71 -3.41 8.30 -9.50
N LYS A 72 -3.76 8.83 -10.68
CA LYS A 72 -2.92 9.80 -11.39
C LYS A 72 -2.88 11.18 -10.70
N GLY A 73 -3.87 11.46 -9.84
CA GLY A 73 -3.94 12.72 -9.09
C GLY A 73 -3.08 12.75 -7.83
N PHE A 74 -2.46 11.63 -7.45
CA PHE A 74 -1.67 11.55 -6.23
C PHE A 74 -0.17 11.74 -6.47
N LYS A 75 0.47 12.38 -5.49
CA LYS A 75 1.91 12.34 -5.27
C LYS A 75 2.14 11.96 -3.82
N LEU A 76 2.61 10.74 -3.59
CA LEU A 76 2.62 10.12 -2.27
C LEU A 76 3.93 10.34 -1.54
N PHE A 77 3.92 10.02 -0.25
CA PHE A 77 5.03 10.22 0.68
C PHE A 77 6.37 9.74 0.11
N THR A 78 6.38 8.53 -0.46
CA THR A 78 7.63 7.90 -0.96
C THR A 78 8.16 8.57 -2.23
N GLU A 79 7.30 9.16 -3.07
CA GLU A 79 7.72 9.89 -4.27
C GLU A 79 8.55 11.13 -3.90
N TYR A 80 8.15 11.87 -2.86
CA TYR A 80 8.94 12.98 -2.33
C TYR A 80 10.29 12.53 -1.76
N LEU A 81 10.36 11.34 -1.15
CA LEU A 81 11.62 10.79 -0.65
C LEU A 81 12.56 10.38 -1.79
N LEU A 82 12.02 9.83 -2.88
CA LEU A 82 12.80 9.49 -4.08
C LEU A 82 13.37 10.72 -4.77
N GLU A 83 12.62 11.84 -4.82
CA GLU A 83 13.15 13.11 -5.33
C GLU A 83 14.31 13.64 -4.49
N ALA A 84 14.22 13.51 -3.17
CA ALA A 84 15.27 13.96 -2.26
C ALA A 84 16.48 13.00 -2.22
N PHE A 85 16.25 11.69 -2.37
CA PHE A 85 17.25 10.63 -2.17
C PHE A 85 17.06 9.44 -3.15
N PRO A 86 17.28 9.63 -4.47
CA PRO A 86 16.83 8.70 -5.53
C PRO A 86 17.31 7.24 -5.40
N ASP A 87 18.47 7.00 -4.79
CA ASP A 87 19.06 5.66 -4.66
C ASP A 87 19.16 5.17 -3.20
N LYS A 88 18.41 5.79 -2.28
CA LYS A 88 18.50 5.49 -0.83
C LYS A 88 17.19 5.04 -0.20
N ILE A 89 16.17 4.81 -1.02
CA ILE A 89 14.83 4.44 -0.58
C ILE A 89 14.55 3.00 -1.00
N TYR A 90 14.14 2.19 -0.03
CA TYR A 90 13.66 0.83 -0.24
C TYR A 90 12.25 0.72 0.34
N SER A 91 11.25 0.40 -0.48
CA SER A 91 9.85 0.33 -0.07
C SER A 91 9.31 -1.10 -0.07
N ILE A 92 8.75 -1.52 1.07
CA ILE A 92 8.18 -2.85 1.28
C ILE A 92 6.68 -2.69 1.56
N ALA A 93 5.85 -3.38 0.78
CA ALA A 93 4.42 -3.49 1.07
C ALA A 93 4.09 -4.82 1.76
N PHE A 94 2.93 -4.87 2.42
CA PHE A 94 2.38 -6.09 3.00
C PHE A 94 1.15 -6.57 2.22
N THR A 95 0.98 -7.89 2.05
CA THR A 95 -0.24 -8.47 1.46
C THR A 95 -0.58 -9.80 2.11
N SER A 96 -1.85 -10.21 1.99
CA SER A 96 -2.40 -11.41 2.60
C SER A 96 -3.45 -12.07 1.71
N SER A 97 -3.58 -13.40 1.78
CA SER A 97 -4.53 -14.15 0.95
C SER A 97 -5.87 -14.41 1.64
N ILE A 98 -5.86 -14.60 2.96
CA ILE A 98 -7.04 -14.95 3.75
C ILE A 98 -7.04 -14.23 5.10
N GLY A 99 -8.14 -14.37 5.84
CA GLY A 99 -8.32 -13.76 7.15
C GLY A 99 -9.27 -12.57 7.11
N GLU A 100 -9.14 -11.66 8.07
CA GLU A 100 -10.06 -10.55 8.24
C GLU A 100 -9.34 -9.24 8.43
N VAL A 101 -9.92 -8.16 7.90
CA VAL A 101 -9.42 -6.80 8.03
C VAL A 101 -10.46 -6.01 8.79
N LYS A 102 -10.00 -5.25 9.79
CA LYS A 102 -10.84 -4.32 10.55
C LYS A 102 -10.33 -2.91 10.35
N GLY A 103 -11.25 -1.98 10.11
CA GLY A 103 -10.93 -0.56 10.02
C GLY A 103 -10.49 0.00 11.37
N ILE A 104 -9.80 1.14 11.32
CA ILE A 104 -9.37 1.87 12.52
C ILE A 104 -10.51 2.69 13.16
N VAL A 105 -11.64 2.84 12.46
CA VAL A 105 -12.81 3.58 12.94
C VAL A 105 -13.60 2.71 13.92
N GLN A 106 -13.91 3.27 15.08
CA GLN A 106 -14.75 2.61 16.09
C GLN A 106 -16.11 2.24 15.49
N GLY A 107 -16.52 0.97 15.68
CA GLY A 107 -17.75 0.42 15.09
C GLY A 107 -17.62 -0.02 13.63
N SER A 108 -16.40 -0.06 13.06
CA SER A 108 -16.19 -0.74 11.79
C SER A 108 -16.29 -2.26 11.98
N GLU A 109 -17.16 -2.88 11.19
CA GLU A 109 -17.24 -4.33 11.11
C GLU A 109 -16.02 -4.87 10.35
N PRO A 110 -15.41 -5.98 10.83
CA PRO A 110 -14.42 -6.70 10.05
C PRO A 110 -15.00 -7.16 8.71
N PHE A 111 -14.17 -7.22 7.69
CA PHE A 111 -14.50 -7.89 6.43
C PHE A 111 -13.46 -8.94 6.09
N SER A 112 -13.91 -10.03 5.46
CA SER A 112 -13.05 -11.13 5.08
C SER A 112 -12.26 -10.81 3.81
N ILE A 113 -10.98 -11.17 3.82
CA ILE A 113 -10.13 -11.12 2.64
C ILE A 113 -10.56 -12.24 1.69
N THR A 114 -10.92 -11.88 0.45
CA THR A 114 -11.25 -12.83 -0.60
C THR A 114 -10.22 -12.76 -1.71
N THR A 115 -9.35 -13.78 -1.80
CA THR A 115 -8.36 -13.86 -2.88
C THR A 115 -9.02 -14.12 -4.22
N LYS A 116 -8.76 -13.26 -5.21
CA LYS A 116 -9.22 -13.44 -6.59
C LYS A 116 -8.31 -14.41 -7.34
N VAL A 117 -8.90 -15.32 -8.11
CA VAL A 117 -8.15 -16.23 -8.99
C VAL A 117 -7.23 -15.44 -9.93
N ASN A 118 -6.01 -15.93 -10.11
CA ASN A 118 -4.94 -15.32 -10.91
C ASN A 118 -4.36 -14.00 -10.37
N SER A 119 -4.69 -13.58 -9.14
CA SER A 119 -3.93 -12.51 -8.46
C SER A 119 -2.58 -13.02 -7.93
N LEU A 120 -1.68 -12.11 -7.57
CA LEU A 120 -0.43 -12.45 -6.89
C LEU A 120 -0.70 -13.33 -5.66
N GLU A 121 -1.64 -12.94 -4.81
CA GLU A 121 -2.01 -13.63 -3.57
C GLU A 121 -2.55 -15.03 -3.83
N TYR A 122 -3.20 -15.27 -4.97
CA TYR A 122 -3.64 -16.61 -5.38
C TYR A 122 -2.46 -17.54 -5.65
N TYR A 123 -1.43 -17.05 -6.34
CA TYR A 123 -0.24 -17.86 -6.61
C TYR A 123 0.63 -18.07 -5.38
N LEU A 124 0.68 -17.07 -4.48
CA LEU A 124 1.39 -17.17 -3.20
C LEU A 124 0.73 -18.17 -2.25
N ASP A 125 -0.60 -18.16 -2.14
CA ASP A 125 -1.34 -19.11 -1.30
C ASP A 125 -1.06 -20.57 -1.69
N LYS A 126 -0.96 -20.83 -3.00
CA LYS A 126 -0.62 -22.16 -3.55
C LYS A 126 0.78 -22.65 -3.20
N GLN A 127 1.71 -21.78 -2.81
CA GLN A 127 3.04 -22.20 -2.36
C GLN A 127 3.00 -22.85 -0.97
N ASN A 128 1.86 -22.81 -0.28
CA ASN A 128 1.66 -23.38 1.05
C ASN A 128 2.67 -22.87 2.10
N THR A 129 3.12 -21.62 1.96
CA THR A 129 3.96 -20.95 2.95
C THR A 129 3.11 -20.02 3.83
N PRO A 130 3.30 -20.00 5.16
CA PRO A 130 2.55 -19.11 6.05
C PRO A 130 2.95 -17.64 5.89
N PHE A 131 4.19 -17.38 5.48
CA PHE A 131 4.71 -16.06 5.19
C PHE A 131 5.87 -16.16 4.19
N GLY A 132 6.24 -15.03 3.59
CA GLY A 132 7.36 -14.98 2.68
C GLY A 132 7.69 -13.56 2.28
N TYR A 133 8.86 -13.36 1.69
CA TYR A 133 9.28 -12.08 1.16
C TYR A 133 9.66 -12.23 -0.31
N LEU A 134 9.11 -11.34 -1.13
CA LEU A 134 9.39 -11.25 -2.55
C LEU A 134 10.19 -9.98 -2.79
N ASP A 135 11.43 -10.13 -3.26
CA ASP A 135 12.25 -9.02 -3.72
C ASP A 135 11.92 -8.72 -5.19
N PHE A 136 11.19 -7.62 -5.43
CA PHE A 136 10.82 -7.22 -6.78
C PHE A 136 12.02 -6.68 -7.57
N ASN A 137 13.06 -6.17 -6.90
CA ASN A 137 14.28 -5.76 -7.57
C ASN A 137 15.05 -6.97 -8.12
N GLU A 138 15.11 -8.07 -7.36
CA GLU A 138 15.69 -9.32 -7.84
C GLU A 138 14.92 -9.86 -9.06
N ILE A 139 13.58 -9.79 -9.03
CA ILE A 139 12.74 -10.19 -10.16
C ILE A 139 13.01 -9.33 -11.39
N LYS A 140 13.10 -7.99 -11.24
CA LYS A 140 13.42 -7.08 -12.35
C LYS A 140 14.79 -7.39 -12.97
N VAL A 141 15.81 -7.66 -12.15
CA VAL A 141 17.15 -8.02 -12.65
C VAL A 141 17.13 -9.36 -13.38
N LYS A 142 16.51 -10.39 -12.81
CA LYS A 142 16.50 -11.75 -13.38
C LYS A 142 15.55 -11.89 -14.56
N LYS A 143 14.50 -11.09 -14.61
CA LYS A 143 13.38 -11.16 -15.57
C LYS A 143 12.89 -9.75 -15.93
N PRO A 144 13.71 -8.93 -16.61
CA PRO A 144 13.40 -7.52 -16.89
C PRO A 144 12.11 -7.31 -17.68
N PHE A 145 11.70 -8.30 -18.48
CA PHE A 145 10.42 -8.28 -19.19
C PHE A 145 9.20 -8.11 -18.28
N PHE A 146 9.26 -8.53 -16.99
CA PHE A 146 8.14 -8.35 -16.06
C PHE A 146 8.00 -6.93 -15.52
N GLU A 147 9.02 -6.07 -15.65
CA GLU A 147 8.98 -4.70 -15.13
C GLU A 147 7.81 -3.90 -15.72
N GLU A 148 7.56 -4.04 -17.01
CA GLU A 148 6.45 -3.37 -17.70
C GLU A 148 5.14 -4.16 -17.68
N LYS A 149 5.10 -5.34 -17.05
CA LYS A 149 3.89 -6.17 -17.02
C LYS A 149 2.95 -5.76 -15.91
N SER A 150 1.69 -5.59 -16.29
CA SER A 150 0.59 -5.44 -15.35
C SER A 150 0.12 -6.83 -14.88
N PHE A 151 -0.12 -6.97 -13.58
CA PHE A 151 -0.77 -8.14 -13.00
C PHE A 151 -1.68 -7.75 -11.84
N ASP A 152 -2.63 -8.62 -11.51
CA ASP A 152 -3.60 -8.41 -10.45
C ASP A 152 -2.96 -8.66 -9.08
N ALA A 153 -3.08 -7.72 -8.14
CA ALA A 153 -2.68 -7.92 -6.75
C ALA A 153 -3.58 -7.15 -5.77
N MET A 154 -3.56 -7.52 -4.50
CA MET A 154 -4.39 -6.96 -3.42
C MET A 154 -3.61 -6.04 -2.48
N ILE A 155 -2.41 -5.62 -2.90
CA ILE A 155 -1.45 -4.84 -2.10
C ILE A 155 -2.04 -3.51 -1.59
N LEU A 156 -3.02 -2.93 -2.28
CA LEU A 156 -3.63 -1.65 -1.89
C LEU A 156 -5.08 -1.85 -1.46
N GLY A 157 -5.32 -2.09 -0.16
CA GLY A 157 -6.67 -2.08 0.40
C GLY A 157 -7.43 -3.41 0.33
N TYR A 158 -6.74 -4.51 0.01
CA TYR A 158 -7.31 -5.86 -0.08
C TYR A 158 -8.37 -6.09 -1.17
N ASP A 159 -8.61 -5.12 -2.04
CA ASP A 159 -9.32 -5.29 -3.30
C ASP A 159 -8.32 -5.43 -4.47
N THR A 160 -8.59 -6.40 -5.35
CA THR A 160 -7.68 -6.76 -6.44
C THR A 160 -7.60 -5.66 -7.50
N LYS A 161 -6.40 -5.17 -7.76
CA LYS A 161 -6.12 -4.16 -8.79
C LYS A 161 -5.05 -4.63 -9.78
N PRO A 162 -5.22 -4.37 -11.08
CA PRO A 162 -4.14 -4.52 -12.04
C PRO A 162 -3.15 -3.36 -11.89
N GLY A 163 -1.85 -3.67 -11.91
CA GLY A 163 -0.80 -2.65 -11.90
C GLY A 163 0.57 -3.22 -12.27
N GLN A 164 1.49 -2.32 -12.65
CA GLN A 164 2.90 -2.67 -12.83
C GLN A 164 3.60 -2.72 -11.46
N TRP A 165 3.21 -3.68 -10.61
CA TRP A 165 3.55 -3.68 -9.19
C TRP A 165 5.04 -3.72 -8.88
N LEU A 166 5.89 -4.24 -9.78
CA LEU A 166 7.36 -4.22 -9.65
C LEU A 166 7.95 -2.80 -9.65
N ASN A 167 7.19 -1.81 -10.10
CA ASN A 167 7.56 -0.38 -10.10
C ASN A 167 6.94 0.39 -8.93
N VAL A 168 5.94 -0.19 -8.26
CA VAL A 168 5.20 0.45 -7.16
C VAL A 168 5.92 0.23 -5.83
N PHE A 169 6.51 -0.95 -5.63
CA PHE A 169 7.28 -1.32 -4.43
C PHE A 169 8.58 -2.04 -4.82
N ASP A 170 9.57 -2.00 -3.94
CA ASP A 170 10.83 -2.74 -4.12
C ASP A 170 10.71 -4.19 -3.65
N GLY A 171 9.78 -4.46 -2.73
CA GLY A 171 9.43 -5.82 -2.34
C GLY A 171 8.06 -5.90 -1.68
N VAL A 172 7.60 -7.14 -1.49
CA VAL A 172 6.34 -7.45 -0.82
C VAL A 172 6.58 -8.50 0.24
N PHE A 173 6.13 -8.22 1.45
CA PHE A 173 6.06 -9.18 2.53
C PHE A 173 4.66 -9.81 2.53
N TYR A 174 4.61 -11.11 2.30
CA TYR A 174 3.41 -11.91 2.29
C TYR A 174 3.16 -12.53 3.67
N ILE A 175 1.94 -12.39 4.17
CA ILE A 175 1.45 -13.08 5.36
C ILE A 175 0.16 -13.78 4.97
N LYS A 176 0.13 -15.11 4.93
CA LYS A 176 -1.01 -15.85 4.39
C LYS A 176 -2.34 -15.47 5.05
N THR A 177 -2.36 -15.47 6.38
CA THR A 177 -3.55 -15.19 7.18
C THR A 177 -3.41 -13.86 7.91
N ASN A 178 -4.25 -12.89 7.56
CA ASN A 178 -4.36 -11.65 8.31
C ASN A 178 -5.29 -11.84 9.52
N GLU A 179 -4.79 -11.53 10.71
CA GLU A 179 -5.65 -11.43 11.90
C GLU A 179 -6.12 -9.98 12.07
N PRO A 180 -7.41 -9.74 12.39
CA PRO A 180 -7.91 -8.39 12.59
C PRO A 180 -7.25 -7.77 13.81
N LEU A 181 -7.11 -6.44 13.78
CA LEU A 181 -6.59 -5.68 14.90
C LEU A 181 -7.40 -6.00 16.17
N LYS A 182 -6.73 -6.56 17.18
CA LYS A 182 -7.26 -6.64 18.53
C LYS A 182 -7.13 -5.25 19.13
N MET A 183 -8.24 -4.52 19.19
CA MET A 183 -8.26 -3.24 19.89
C MET A 183 -7.89 -3.52 21.35
N ALA A 184 -6.86 -2.84 21.85
CA ALA A 184 -6.59 -2.86 23.28
C ALA A 184 -7.86 -2.35 23.98
N GLU A 185 -8.44 -3.20 24.83
CA GLU A 185 -9.41 -2.73 25.82
C GLU A 185 -8.63 -1.84 26.76
N TYR A 186 -8.63 -0.53 26.51
CA TYR A 186 -8.11 0.42 27.46
C TYR A 186 -9.00 0.31 28.71
N GLN A 187 -8.50 -0.40 29.72
CA GLN A 187 -9.00 -0.23 31.09
C GLN A 187 -8.70 1.22 31.45
N VAL A 188 -9.75 2.03 31.46
CA VAL A 188 -9.72 3.36 32.08
C VAL A 188 -9.53 3.08 33.56
N TRP A 189 -8.31 3.31 34.07
CA TRP A 189 -8.02 3.28 35.49
C TRP A 189 -8.67 4.47 36.20
#